data_AF-A0A819I3X8-F1
#
_entry.id   AF-A0A819I3X8-F1
#
_cell.length_a   1.000
_cell.length_b   1.000
_cell.length_c   1.000
_cell.angle_alpha   90.00
_cell.angle_beta   90.00
_cell.angle_gamma   90.00
#
_symmetry.space_group_name_H-M   'P 1'
#
loop_
_entity.id
_entity.type
_entity.pdbx_description
1 polymer ?
#
loop_
_entity_poly.entity_id
_entity_poly.type
_entity_poly.pdbx_seq_one_letter_code
_entity_poly.pdbx_strand_id
1 'polypeptide(L)'
;MSSKIHFENLTQREQLYVTAVRKLFDQGKLHKDDYINTLKQIYHLYPTDNEADLFLVCILFSKTQPEIRGYLRRNPKDRELQIDILKMILKSNPNHSGALHYFIHVNDEPKSALYALPNAIKYSRIASSSLHAQHIPTHLSSIRII
;
A
#
# COMPACT_ATOMS: atom_id res chain seq x y z
N MET A 1 -31.68 -8.31 0.29
CA MET A 1 -31.25 -9.66 0.72
C MET A 1 -29.82 -9.57 1.22
N SER A 2 -29.59 -9.57 2.52
CA SER A 2 -28.22 -9.65 3.06
C SER A 2 -27.87 -11.14 3.17
N SER A 3 -27.01 -11.64 2.29
CA SER A 3 -26.45 -12.98 2.46
C SER A 3 -25.61 -12.97 3.73
N LYS A 4 -26.06 -13.68 4.77
CA LYS A 4 -25.24 -13.91 5.95
C LYS A 4 -24.01 -14.70 5.51
N ILE A 5 -22.83 -14.10 5.57
CA ILE A 5 -21.58 -14.82 5.35
C ILE A 5 -21.47 -15.88 6.45
N HIS A 6 -21.45 -17.16 6.08
CA HIS A 6 -21.22 -18.27 6.99
C HIS A 6 -19.72 -18.31 7.34
N PHE A 7 -19.33 -17.52 8.34
CA PHE A 7 -17.91 -17.34 8.72
C PHE A 7 -17.18 -18.66 9.02
N GLU A 8 -17.87 -19.62 9.63
CA GLU A 8 -17.35 -20.97 9.93
C GLU A 8 -16.96 -21.76 8.68
N ASN A 9 -17.57 -21.47 7.52
CA ASN A 9 -17.31 -22.18 6.26
C ASN A 9 -16.17 -21.55 5.44
N LEU A 10 -15.62 -20.43 5.90
CA LEU A 10 -14.51 -19.75 5.23
C LEU A 10 -13.18 -20.44 5.53
N THR A 11 -12.25 -20.37 4.59
CA THR A 11 -10.86 -20.75 4.84
C THR A 11 -10.26 -19.84 5.93
N GLN A 12 -9.21 -20.31 6.60
CA GLN A 12 -8.51 -19.49 7.60
C GLN A 12 -8.06 -18.13 7.04
N ARG A 13 -7.59 -18.09 5.78
CA ARG A 13 -7.24 -16.85 5.07
C ARG A 13 -8.42 -15.89 4.99
N GLU A 14 -9.56 -16.36 4.50
CA GLU A 14 -10.77 -15.54 4.35
C GLU A 14 -11.32 -15.07 5.71
N GLN A 15 -11.27 -15.93 6.73
CA GLN A 15 -11.63 -15.57 8.10
C GLN A 15 -10.75 -14.42 8.61
N LEU A 16 -9.44 -14.44 8.33
CA LEU A 16 -8.53 -13.36 8.70
C LEU A 16 -8.86 -12.05 7.99
N TYR A 17 -9.17 -12.08 6.69
CA TYR A 17 -9.62 -10.87 5.96
C TYR A 17 -10.91 -10.29 6.53
N VAL A 18 -11.92 -11.13 6.75
CA VAL A 18 -13.20 -10.69 7.33
C VAL A 18 -12.96 -10.13 8.74
N THR A 19 -12.09 -10.77 9.52
CA THR A 19 -11.70 -10.29 10.85
C THR A 19 -10.99 -8.93 10.78
N ALA A 20 -10.07 -8.76 9.83
CA ALA A 20 -9.35 -7.50 9.63
C ALA A 20 -10.33 -6.36 9.32
N VAL A 21 -11.23 -6.56 8.35
CA VAL A 21 -12.23 -5.54 7.98
C VAL A 21 -13.21 -5.26 9.13
N ARG A 22 -13.67 -6.30 9.85
CA ARG A 22 -14.53 -6.11 11.03
C ARG A 22 -13.86 -5.24 12.09
N LYS A 23 -12.57 -5.49 12.38
CA LYS A 23 -11.77 -4.67 13.30
C LYS A 23 -11.65 -3.23 12.79
N LEU A 24 -11.39 -3.04 11.49
CA LEU A 24 -11.26 -1.71 10.91
C LEU A 24 -12.51 -0.84 11.09
N PHE A 25 -13.70 -1.44 11.06
CA PHE A 25 -14.99 -0.74 11.16
C PHE A 25 -15.73 -0.99 12.48
N ASP A 26 -15.02 -1.44 13.53
CA ASP A 26 -15.68 -1.73 14.80
C ASP A 26 -16.27 -0.45 15.42
N GLN A 27 -17.54 -0.55 15.84
CA GLN A 27 -18.31 0.54 16.47
C GLN A 27 -18.30 1.89 15.72
N GLY A 28 -18.12 1.87 14.39
CA GLY A 28 -18.07 3.08 13.57
C GLY A 28 -16.79 3.92 13.73
N LYS A 29 -15.74 3.38 14.36
CA LYS A 29 -14.43 4.02 14.49
C LYS A 29 -13.40 3.27 13.64
N LEU A 30 -12.47 4.01 13.03
CA LEU A 30 -11.37 3.43 12.25
C LEU A 30 -10.25 2.94 13.17
N HIS A 31 -10.28 1.66 13.55
CA HIS A 31 -9.22 1.02 14.34
C HIS A 31 -8.08 0.53 13.44
N LYS A 32 -7.24 1.47 12.99
CA LYS A 32 -6.16 1.16 12.02
C LYS A 32 -5.12 0.17 12.56
N ASP A 33 -4.77 0.23 13.85
CA ASP A 33 -3.72 -0.63 14.42
C ASP A 33 -4.14 -2.10 14.47
N ASP A 34 -5.39 -2.39 14.85
CA ASP A 34 -5.92 -3.76 14.87
C ASP A 34 -6.04 -4.35 13.45
N TYR A 35 -6.39 -3.50 12.47
CA TYR A 35 -6.39 -3.86 11.06
C TYR A 35 -4.96 -4.17 10.58
N ILE A 36 -3.99 -3.30 10.88
CA ILE A 36 -2.56 -3.52 10.56
C ILE A 36 -2.06 -4.81 11.17
N ASN A 37 -2.34 -5.07 12.45
CA ASN A 37 -1.87 -6.27 13.14
C ASN A 37 -2.44 -7.54 12.50
N THR A 38 -3.71 -7.50 12.09
CA THR A 38 -4.34 -8.64 11.41
C THR A 38 -3.78 -8.83 10.00
N LEU A 39 -3.52 -7.76 9.25
CA LEU A 39 -2.84 -7.85 7.95
C LEU A 39 -1.39 -8.36 8.06
N LYS A 40 -0.66 -7.98 9.12
CA LYS A 40 0.67 -8.55 9.41
C LYS A 40 0.60 -10.06 9.67
N GLN A 41 -0.45 -10.55 10.33
CA GLN A 41 -0.66 -11.98 10.50
C GLN A 41 -0.86 -12.67 9.15
N ILE A 42 -1.66 -12.07 8.24
CA ILE A 42 -1.86 -12.62 6.89
C ILE A 42 -0.54 -12.62 6.11
N TYR A 43 0.21 -11.51 6.12
CA TYR A 43 1.54 -11.41 5.49
C TYR A 43 2.50 -12.52 5.94
N HIS A 44 2.51 -12.87 7.22
CA HIS A 44 3.38 -13.94 7.75
C HIS A 44 2.87 -15.35 7.43
N LEU A 45 1.55 -15.58 7.47
CA LEU A 45 0.96 -16.90 7.25
C LEU A 45 0.80 -17.24 5.76
N TYR A 46 0.65 -16.24 4.91
CA TYR A 46 0.34 -16.36 3.48
C TYR A 46 1.29 -15.48 2.65
N PRO A 47 2.59 -15.81 2.57
CA PRO A 47 3.61 -14.95 1.95
C PRO A 47 3.48 -14.77 0.42
N THR A 48 2.53 -15.45 -0.22
CA THR A 48 2.21 -15.32 -1.65
C THR A 48 0.97 -14.48 -1.90
N ASP A 49 0.35 -13.93 -0.85
CA ASP A 49 -0.88 -13.16 -0.93
C ASP A 49 -0.62 -11.68 -1.20
N ASN A 50 -0.31 -11.37 -2.46
CA ASN A 50 0.02 -10.00 -2.90
C ASN A 50 -1.08 -8.98 -2.57
N GLU A 51 -2.35 -9.39 -2.41
CA GLU A 51 -3.45 -8.49 -2.05
C GLU A 51 -3.38 -8.07 -0.58
N ALA A 52 -3.12 -9.01 0.33
CA ALA A 52 -2.91 -8.70 1.75
C ALA A 52 -1.72 -7.77 1.94
N ASP A 53 -0.64 -8.07 1.23
CA ASP A 53 0.60 -7.30 1.20
C ASP A 53 0.35 -5.87 0.74
N LEU A 54 -0.41 -5.69 -0.34
CA LEU A 54 -0.75 -4.37 -0.87
C LEU A 54 -1.65 -3.58 0.08
N PHE A 55 -2.61 -4.23 0.75
CA PHE A 55 -3.41 -3.57 1.78
C PHE A 55 -2.60 -3.17 3.00
N LEU A 56 -1.64 -4.00 3.41
CA LEU A 56 -0.70 -3.68 4.50
C LEU A 56 0.11 -2.44 4.14
N VAL A 57 0.66 -2.39 2.92
CA VAL A 57 1.37 -1.22 2.42
C VAL A 57 0.49 0.03 2.46
N CYS A 58 -0.74 -0.06 1.94
CA CYS A 58 -1.67 1.06 1.89
C CYS A 58 -2.00 1.61 3.29
N ILE A 59 -2.33 0.74 4.26
CA ILE A 59 -2.72 1.21 5.58
C ILE A 59 -1.55 1.81 6.35
N LEU A 60 -0.34 1.24 6.23
CA LEU A 60 0.88 1.79 6.82
C LEU A 60 1.17 3.19 6.27
N PHE A 61 0.95 3.37 4.96
CA PHE A 61 1.11 4.68 4.32
C PHE A 61 0.14 5.71 4.89
N SER A 62 -1.14 5.32 5.07
CA SER A 62 -2.20 6.18 5.59
C SER A 62 -1.97 6.71 7.01
N LYS A 63 -1.00 6.16 7.77
CA LYS A 63 -0.65 6.65 9.11
C LYS A 63 0.05 8.02 9.08
N THR A 64 0.55 8.44 7.92
CA THR A 64 1.57 9.50 7.82
C THR A 64 1.15 10.66 6.92
N GLN A 65 -0.04 10.57 6.31
CA GLN A 65 -0.47 11.43 5.20
C GLN A 65 -1.29 12.70 5.50
N PRO A 66 -1.66 13.12 6.72
CA PRO A 66 -2.62 14.22 6.83
C PRO A 66 -2.05 15.61 6.46
N GLU A 67 -0.74 15.78 6.23
CA GLU A 67 -0.10 17.10 6.18
C GLU A 67 0.98 17.25 5.10
N ILE A 68 1.26 18.51 4.71
CA ILE A 68 2.41 18.91 3.89
C ILE A 68 3.70 18.39 4.56
N ARG A 69 4.55 17.69 3.80
CA ARG A 69 5.72 16.96 4.31
C ARG A 69 5.40 15.83 5.30
N GLY A 70 4.26 15.15 5.13
CA GLY A 70 3.91 13.95 5.90
C GLY A 70 5.00 12.85 5.92
N TYR A 71 5.88 12.84 4.92
CA TYR A 71 7.07 11.98 4.90
C TYR A 71 7.98 12.16 6.13
N LEU A 72 8.04 13.35 6.74
CA LEU A 72 8.81 13.61 7.96
C LEU A 72 8.27 12.88 9.19
N ARG A 73 7.00 12.46 9.17
CA ARG A 73 6.35 11.71 10.25
C ARG A 73 6.27 10.21 9.96
N ARG A 74 6.84 9.75 8.83
CA ARG A 74 6.87 8.32 8.49
C ARG A 74 7.77 7.57 9.46
N ASN A 75 7.24 6.48 10.05
CA ASN A 75 8.05 5.57 10.82
C ASN A 75 9.06 4.87 9.87
N PRO A 76 10.38 4.95 10.13
CA PRO A 76 11.37 4.35 9.24
C PRO A 76 11.20 2.84 9.02
N LYS A 77 10.80 2.09 10.05
CA LYS A 77 10.58 0.64 9.96
C LYS A 77 9.35 0.29 9.13
N ASP A 78 8.28 1.07 9.26
CA ASP A 78 7.09 0.88 8.43
C ASP A 78 7.43 1.19 6.96
N ARG A 79 8.21 2.25 6.69
CA ARG A 79 8.69 2.59 5.34
C ARG A 79 9.56 1.50 4.73
N GLU A 80 10.49 0.94 5.49
CA GLU A 80 11.37 -0.15 5.05
C GLU A 80 10.55 -1.39 4.67
N LEU A 81 9.65 -1.82 5.56
CA LEU A 81 8.73 -2.94 5.30
C LEU A 81 7.89 -2.70 4.03
N GLN A 82 7.37 -1.49 3.83
CA GLN A 82 6.61 -1.15 2.62
C GLN A 82 7.47 -1.31 1.36
N ILE A 83 8.70 -0.81 1.36
CA ILE A 83 9.60 -0.90 0.21
C ILE A 83 9.92 -2.36 -0.11
N ASP A 84 10.18 -3.19 0.91
CA ASP A 84 10.53 -4.60 0.73
C ASP A 84 9.38 -5.40 0.14
N ILE A 85 8.17 -5.24 0.68
CA ILE A 85 6.95 -5.84 0.13
C ILE A 85 6.75 -5.42 -1.32
N LEU A 86 6.86 -4.13 -1.62
CA LEU A 86 6.64 -3.61 -2.98
C LEU A 86 7.70 -4.11 -3.97
N LYS A 87 8.96 -4.22 -3.55
CA LYS A 87 10.02 -4.82 -4.37
C LYS A 87 9.74 -6.29 -4.66
N MET A 88 9.23 -7.04 -3.69
CA MET A 88 8.87 -8.44 -3.87
C MET A 88 7.73 -8.59 -4.90
N ILE A 89 6.66 -7.79 -4.77
CA ILE A 89 5.54 -7.79 -5.72
C ILE A 89 6.02 -7.38 -7.12
N LEU A 90 6.85 -6.33 -7.23
CA LEU A 90 7.37 -5.88 -8.53
C LEU A 90 8.39 -6.84 -9.16
N LYS A 91 9.05 -7.68 -8.35
CA LYS A 91 9.91 -8.75 -8.87
C LYS A 91 9.09 -9.85 -9.54
N SER A 92 7.94 -10.22 -8.96
CA SER A 92 7.06 -11.26 -9.51
C SER A 92 6.16 -10.73 -10.63
N ASN A 93 5.64 -9.51 -10.48
CA ASN A 93 4.84 -8.80 -11.47
C ASN A 93 5.34 -7.36 -11.64
N PRO A 94 6.29 -7.12 -12.56
CA PRO A 94 6.85 -5.79 -12.79
C PRO A 94 5.82 -4.74 -13.25
N ASN A 95 4.65 -5.16 -13.74
CA ASN A 95 3.60 -4.28 -14.27
C ASN A 95 2.42 -4.12 -13.30
N HIS A 96 2.56 -4.56 -12.05
CA HIS A 96 1.50 -4.43 -11.05
C HIS A 96 1.22 -2.95 -10.74
N SER A 97 0.09 -2.43 -11.23
CA SER A 97 -0.26 -1.01 -11.14
C SER A 97 -0.29 -0.48 -9.70
N GLY A 98 -0.93 -1.21 -8.79
CA GLY A 98 -0.99 -0.85 -7.37
C GLY A 98 0.38 -0.79 -6.69
N ALA A 99 1.27 -1.74 -6.97
CA ALA A 99 2.61 -1.77 -6.39
C ALA A 99 3.48 -0.65 -6.95
N LEU A 100 3.41 -0.37 -8.26
CA LEU A 100 4.06 0.80 -8.85
C LEU A 100 3.57 2.09 -8.18
N HIS A 101 2.25 2.24 -8.01
CA HIS A 101 1.64 3.41 -7.40
C HIS A 101 2.14 3.64 -5.97
N TYR A 102 2.10 2.63 -5.09
CA TYR A 102 2.59 2.80 -3.72
C TYR A 102 4.11 2.92 -3.65
N PHE A 103 4.88 2.26 -4.52
CA PHE A 103 6.33 2.42 -4.55
C PHE A 103 6.74 3.86 -4.83
N ILE A 104 6.03 4.52 -5.73
CA ILE A 104 6.26 5.93 -6.03
C ILE A 104 6.00 6.78 -4.79
N HIS A 105 4.83 6.63 -4.17
CA HIS A 105 4.42 7.44 -3.02
C HIS A 105 5.21 7.18 -1.74
N VAL A 106 5.78 5.98 -1.57
CA VAL A 106 6.68 5.71 -0.45
C VAL A 106 8.04 6.41 -0.65
N ASN A 107 8.40 6.74 -1.89
CA ASN A 107 9.66 7.36 -2.30
C ASN A 107 9.49 8.78 -2.89
N ASP A 108 8.34 9.44 -2.66
CA ASP A 108 8.00 10.76 -3.18
C ASP A 108 8.61 11.93 -2.38
N GLU A 109 9.73 11.70 -1.69
CA GLU A 109 10.43 12.71 -0.89
C GLU A 109 11.72 13.17 -1.58
N PRO A 110 12.25 14.38 -1.28
CA PRO A 110 13.37 14.96 -2.03
C PRO A 110 14.59 14.05 -2.20
N LYS A 111 14.92 13.22 -1.21
CA LYS A 111 16.08 12.32 -1.26
C LYS A 111 15.86 11.05 -2.10
N SER A 112 14.63 10.63 -2.34
CA SER A 112 14.30 9.38 -3.05
C SER A 112 13.41 9.55 -4.28
N ALA A 113 12.92 10.76 -4.57
CA ALA A 113 12.04 11.03 -5.70
C ALA A 113 12.62 10.56 -7.05
N LEU A 114 13.91 10.86 -7.31
CA LEU A 114 14.57 10.43 -8.55
C LEU A 114 14.73 8.90 -8.64
N TYR A 115 14.86 8.21 -7.50
CA TYR A 115 14.91 6.75 -7.48
C TYR A 115 13.56 6.13 -7.91
N ALA A 116 12.44 6.80 -7.64
CA ALA A 116 11.11 6.35 -8.06
C ALA A 116 10.76 6.69 -9.52
N LEU A 117 11.50 7.58 -10.18
CA LEU A 117 11.17 8.09 -11.52
C LEU A 117 11.01 6.99 -12.59
N PRO A 118 11.86 5.94 -12.66
CA PRO A 118 11.65 4.85 -13.61
C PRO A 118 10.31 4.13 -13.41
N ASN A 119 9.91 3.92 -12.15
CA ASN A 119 8.61 3.31 -11.83
C ASN A 119 7.44 4.25 -12.16
N ALA A 120 7.61 5.57 -12.01
CA ALA A 120 6.61 6.56 -12.41
C ALA A 120 6.37 6.59 -13.93
N ILE A 121 7.44 6.60 -14.72
CA ILE A 121 7.34 6.51 -16.19
C ILE A 121 6.68 5.20 -16.61
N LYS A 122 7.01 4.11 -15.92
CA LYS A 122 6.36 2.82 -16.17
C LYS A 122 4.87 2.85 -15.81
N TYR A 123 4.53 3.41 -14.65
CA TYR A 123 3.16 3.53 -14.17
C TYR A 123 2.28 4.34 -15.12
N SER A 124 2.79 5.46 -15.65
CA SER A 124 2.03 6.28 -16.61
C SER A 124 1.71 5.54 -17.92
N ARG A 125 2.58 4.59 -18.33
CA ARG A 125 2.33 3.74 -19.51
C ARG A 125 1.33 2.63 -19.20
N ILE A 126 1.46 1.98 -18.04
CA ILE A 126 0.59 0.87 -17.62
C ILE A 126 -0.85 1.36 -17.34
N ALA A 127 -0.99 2.50 -16.67
CA ALA A 127 -2.27 3.09 -16.30
C ALA A 127 -2.56 4.34 -17.14
N SER A 128 -2.47 4.22 -18.47
CA SER A 128 -2.47 5.37 -19.38
C SER A 128 -3.76 6.20 -19.38
N SER A 129 -4.90 5.59 -19.05
CA SER A 129 -6.19 6.26 -18.90
C SER A 129 -6.34 7.03 -17.58
N SER A 130 -5.41 6.84 -16.63
CA SER A 130 -5.43 7.54 -15.35
C SER A 130 -4.68 8.86 -15.46
N LEU A 131 -5.42 9.97 -15.39
CA LEU A 131 -4.82 11.32 -15.25
C LEU A 131 -3.84 11.37 -14.08
N HIS A 132 -4.15 10.63 -13.01
CA HIS A 132 -3.24 10.48 -11.87
C HIS A 132 -1.91 9.86 -12.30
N ALA A 133 -1.93 8.72 -12.99
CA ALA A 133 -0.69 8.08 -13.43
C ALA A 133 0.11 8.93 -14.42
N GLN A 134 -0.56 9.71 -15.28
CA GLN A 134 0.10 10.57 -16.27
C GLN A 134 0.85 11.75 -15.64
N HIS A 135 0.35 12.32 -14.53
CA HIS A 135 0.99 13.48 -13.91
C HIS A 135 2.20 13.14 -13.03
N ILE A 136 2.24 11.93 -12.48
CA ILE A 136 3.21 11.52 -11.45
C ILE A 136 4.68 11.69 -11.87
N PRO A 137 5.10 11.41 -13.13
CA PRO A 137 6.46 11.67 -13.58
C PRO A 137 6.88 13.14 -13.45
N THR A 138 5.99 14.08 -13.82
CA THR A 138 6.25 15.52 -13.71
C THR A 138 6.28 15.95 -12.26
N HIS A 139 5.37 15.42 -11.43
CA HIS A 139 5.37 15.67 -9.98
C HIS A 139 6.72 15.33 -9.36
N LEU A 140 7.21 14.09 -9.55
CA LEU A 140 8.50 13.65 -9.02
C LEU A 140 9.69 14.48 -9.54
N SER A 141 9.69 14.81 -10.83
CA SER A 141 10.77 15.59 -11.44
C SER A 141 10.81 17.05 -10.93
N SER A 142 9.70 17.55 -10.40
CA SER A 142 9.60 18.91 -9.84
C SER A 142 10.02 19.02 -8.37
N ILE A 143 10.17 17.89 -7.67
CA ILE A 143 10.59 17.87 -6.26
C ILE A 143 12.04 18.35 -6.19
N ARG A 144 12.24 19.57 -5.70
CA ARG A 144 13.56 20.19 -5.60
C ARG A 144 14.40 19.52 -4.51
N ILE A 145 15.62 19.13 -4.88
CA ILE A 145 16.68 18.79 -3.95
C ILE A 145 17.27 20.13 -3.48
N ILE A 146 16.78 20.63 -2.34
CA ILE A 146 17.36 21.82 -1.67
C ILE A 146 18.09 21.33 -0.42
#